data_AF-A0A1J3HXJ2-F1
#
_entry.id   AF-A0A1J3HXJ2-F1
#
_cell.length_a   1.000
_cell.length_b   1.000
_cell.length_c   1.000
_cell.angle_alpha   90.00
_cell.angle_beta   90.00
_cell.angle_gamma   90.00
#
_symmetry.space_group_name_H-M   'P 1'
#
loop_
_entity.id
_entity.type
_entity.pdbx_description
1 polymer ?
#
loop_
_entity_poly.entity_id
_entity_poly.type
_entity_poly.pdbx_seq_one_letter_code
_entity_poly.pdbx_strand_id
1 'polypeptide(L)'
;PTLVRPANHKGHIKNRTFLSDFCLFTSLFTSLFNALSCALKVLSFSICLSIQQLSGRREKKLMGVINIQGSPSFSIHRSEAANQRKSRPLKKPFCSFRKSTTRVYCVQASSPAVDESKNTTIMGDSFIRPHLRQLSAYQPILPFEVLSAQLGRKPEDIVKLDANENPYGPPPEVFEALGNLKFPYVYPDPQSRILRDALALDSGLESEYILVGCGADELIDLIMRCVLDPGEKIIDCPPTFSMYAFDAAVNDAGVIRVPRNADFTLNVDRIAEVVELEKPKCIFLTSPNNPDGSTIREDDLLKILDMPILVVLDEAYIEFSGVESRMKWVKKYENLIVLRTFSKRAGLAGLRVGYGAFPLSLIEYMWRAKQPYNVSVAGEVAALAALSNGKYLEDVRDALVRERERLFGLLKEVPFLNPYPSQSNFILCEVTCGMDAKKLKEDLAKMGVMIRHYNSKELQGFVRVSAGKPEHTDALMDCLKQFY
;
A
#
# COMPACT_ATOMS: atom_id res chain seq x y z
N PRO A 1 37.48 -36.00 -40.76
CA PRO A 1 37.43 -37.33 -41.44
C PRO A 1 36.28 -38.15 -40.83
N THR A 2 35.12 -38.38 -41.47
CA THR A 2 34.83 -38.64 -42.89
C THR A 2 33.33 -38.42 -43.08
N LEU A 3 32.96 -37.86 -44.24
CA LEU A 3 31.59 -37.69 -44.75
C LEU A 3 30.87 -39.02 -44.96
N VAL A 4 29.55 -39.07 -44.73
CA VAL A 4 28.55 -39.61 -45.70
C VAL A 4 27.16 -38.96 -45.46
N ARG A 5 26.66 -38.25 -46.47
CA ARG A 5 25.24 -38.12 -46.91
C ARG A 5 25.17 -38.79 -48.31
N PRO A 6 24.04 -38.98 -49.03
CA PRO A 6 22.63 -38.56 -48.81
C PRO A 6 21.57 -39.63 -49.16
N ALA A 7 20.26 -39.35 -49.00
CA ALA A 7 19.24 -39.61 -50.03
C ALA A 7 17.89 -38.94 -49.70
N ASN A 8 17.34 -38.28 -50.71
CA ASN A 8 16.04 -37.61 -50.76
C ASN A 8 14.91 -38.60 -51.08
N HIS A 9 13.68 -38.31 -50.62
CA HIS A 9 12.50 -38.47 -51.48
C HIS A 9 11.42 -37.39 -51.20
N LYS A 10 10.89 -36.87 -52.32
CA LYS A 10 9.88 -35.81 -52.49
C LYS A 10 8.44 -36.33 -52.39
N GLY A 11 7.50 -35.41 -52.12
CA GLY A 11 6.10 -35.45 -52.60
C GLY A 11 5.05 -35.18 -51.50
N HIS A 12 4.52 -33.95 -51.37
CA HIS A 12 3.15 -33.51 -51.78
C HIS A 12 2.00 -34.13 -50.95
N ILE A 13 0.90 -33.49 -50.51
CA ILE A 13 0.27 -32.15 -50.62
C ILE A 13 -0.93 -32.16 -49.62
N LYS A 14 -1.25 -31.02 -49.00
CA LYS A 14 -2.54 -30.57 -48.41
C LYS A 14 -3.33 -31.50 -47.46
N ASN A 15 -3.52 -31.01 -46.22
CA ASN A 15 -4.86 -30.73 -45.67
C ASN A 15 -4.75 -29.77 -44.46
N ARG A 16 -5.03 -28.48 -44.73
CA ARG A 16 -5.55 -27.53 -43.73
C ARG A 16 -7.03 -27.85 -43.50
N THR A 17 -7.57 -27.32 -42.40
CA THR A 17 -8.97 -27.38 -41.90
C THR A 17 -9.37 -28.64 -41.15
N PHE A 18 -8.89 -28.78 -39.90
CA PHE A 18 -9.58 -29.51 -38.82
C PHE A 18 -8.90 -29.15 -37.49
N LEU A 19 -8.94 -27.88 -37.07
CA LEU A 19 -8.49 -27.46 -35.73
C LEU A 19 -9.00 -26.07 -35.30
N SER A 20 -9.72 -25.34 -36.17
CA SER A 20 -10.38 -24.08 -35.81
C SER A 20 -11.74 -24.26 -35.12
N ASP A 21 -12.39 -25.41 -35.29
CA ASP A 21 -13.79 -25.56 -34.90
C ASP A 21 -13.98 -26.18 -33.50
N PHE A 22 -12.91 -26.68 -32.88
CA PHE A 22 -12.94 -27.24 -31.52
C PHE A 22 -12.72 -26.18 -30.42
N CYS A 23 -12.04 -25.07 -30.75
CA CYS A 23 -11.87 -23.93 -29.83
C CYS A 23 -13.10 -23.00 -29.76
N LEU A 24 -13.93 -22.98 -30.81
CA LEU A 24 -15.18 -22.20 -30.83
C LEU A 24 -16.31 -22.87 -30.05
N PHE A 25 -16.33 -24.20 -29.95
CA PHE A 25 -17.35 -24.92 -29.19
C PHE A 25 -17.13 -24.89 -27.67
N THR A 26 -15.87 -24.77 -27.24
CA THR A 26 -15.53 -24.71 -25.81
C THR A 26 -15.78 -23.32 -25.22
N SER A 27 -15.54 -22.22 -25.96
CA SER A 27 -15.81 -20.86 -25.46
C SER A 27 -17.31 -20.53 -25.35
N LEU A 28 -18.15 -21.06 -26.26
CA LEU A 28 -19.60 -20.87 -26.20
C LEU A 28 -20.22 -21.58 -24.99
N PHE A 29 -19.71 -22.75 -24.60
CA PHE A 29 -20.21 -23.49 -23.44
C PHE A 29 -19.84 -22.82 -22.11
N THR A 30 -18.63 -22.24 -21.99
CA THR A 30 -18.23 -21.52 -20.77
C THR A 30 -18.99 -20.20 -20.61
N SER A 31 -19.31 -19.53 -21.72
CA SER A 31 -20.12 -18.31 -21.71
C SER A 31 -21.59 -18.58 -21.37
N LEU A 32 -22.17 -19.70 -21.82
CA LEU A 32 -23.54 -20.09 -21.46
C LEU A 32 -23.67 -20.50 -19.98
N PHE A 33 -22.64 -21.16 -19.42
CA PHE A 33 -22.64 -21.59 -18.02
C PHE A 33 -22.51 -20.40 -17.05
N ASN A 34 -21.71 -19.39 -17.42
CA ASN A 34 -21.58 -18.15 -16.65
C ASN A 34 -22.85 -17.27 -16.75
N ALA A 35 -23.52 -17.26 -17.90
CA ALA A 35 -24.81 -16.58 -18.07
C ALA A 35 -25.93 -17.25 -17.26
N LEU A 36 -25.97 -18.60 -17.20
CA LEU A 36 -26.92 -19.34 -16.34
C LEU A 36 -26.62 -19.15 -14.84
N SER A 37 -25.35 -19.10 -14.44
CA SER A 37 -24.95 -18.87 -13.04
C SER A 37 -25.31 -17.46 -12.55
N CYS A 38 -25.23 -16.45 -13.43
CA CYS A 38 -25.72 -15.11 -13.15
C CYS A 38 -27.26 -15.02 -13.10
N ALA A 39 -27.96 -15.73 -13.98
CA ALA A 39 -29.43 -15.78 -13.96
C ALA A 39 -29.99 -16.48 -12.70
N LEU A 40 -29.29 -17.50 -12.18
CA LEU A 40 -29.64 -18.20 -10.95
C LEU A 40 -29.35 -17.38 -9.67
N LYS A 41 -28.41 -16.43 -9.71
CA LYS A 41 -28.15 -15.52 -8.58
C LYS A 41 -29.17 -14.38 -8.48
N VAL A 42 -29.84 -14.02 -9.59
CA VAL A 42 -30.89 -12.98 -9.60
C VAL A 42 -32.25 -13.55 -9.17
N LEU A 43 -32.46 -14.86 -9.23
CA LEU A 43 -33.68 -15.52 -8.74
C LEU A 43 -33.61 -16.06 -7.30
N SER A 44 -32.62 -15.65 -6.50
CA SER A 44 -32.50 -16.02 -5.09
C SER A 44 -33.07 -14.98 -4.11
N PHE A 45 -33.82 -14.00 -4.61
CA PHE A 45 -34.73 -13.18 -3.80
C PHE A 45 -36.17 -13.52 -4.18
N SER A 46 -36.90 -14.10 -3.24
CA SER A 46 -38.25 -14.68 -3.37
C SER A 46 -38.28 -16.10 -3.90
N ILE A 47 -38.18 -17.06 -3.00
CA ILE A 47 -39.17 -18.13 -2.75
C ILE A 47 -38.56 -18.98 -1.63
N CYS A 48 -38.98 -18.74 -0.39
CA CYS A 48 -38.83 -19.70 0.69
C CYS A 48 -40.19 -19.79 1.39
N LEU A 49 -41.12 -20.46 0.71
CA LEU A 49 -42.26 -21.07 1.37
C LEU A 49 -42.48 -22.46 0.78
N SER A 50 -42.64 -23.41 1.69
CA SER A 50 -43.15 -24.77 1.50
C SER A 50 -42.12 -25.83 1.10
N ILE A 51 -41.52 -26.48 2.09
CA ILE A 51 -41.78 -27.90 2.40
C ILE A 51 -41.44 -28.08 3.88
N GLN A 52 -42.47 -28.06 4.73
CA GLN A 52 -42.47 -28.81 5.97
C GLN A 52 -43.44 -29.97 5.73
N GLN A 53 -42.90 -31.18 5.63
CA GLN A 53 -43.61 -32.33 6.17
C GLN A 53 -43.94 -31.98 7.62
N LEU A 54 -45.21 -32.14 8.00
CA LEU A 54 -45.55 -33.09 9.05
C LEU A 54 -47.06 -33.27 9.08
N SER A 55 -47.44 -34.53 9.03
CA SER A 55 -48.74 -35.03 9.43
C SER A 55 -49.17 -34.45 10.77
N GLY A 56 -50.32 -33.79 10.78
CA GLY A 56 -51.32 -33.94 11.84
C GLY A 56 -51.29 -32.98 13.04
N ARG A 57 -52.34 -32.14 13.06
CA ARG A 57 -53.10 -31.57 14.21
C ARG A 57 -52.72 -30.18 14.75
N ARG A 58 -53.69 -29.26 14.58
CA ARG A 58 -54.30 -28.25 15.52
C ARG A 58 -53.34 -27.40 16.38
N GLU A 59 -53.43 -26.07 16.50
CA GLU A 59 -54.59 -25.18 16.63
C GLU A 59 -54.15 -23.68 16.68
N LYS A 60 -55.08 -22.77 16.32
CA LYS A 60 -55.32 -21.38 16.79
C LYS A 60 -54.34 -20.21 16.54
N LYS A 61 -54.81 -19.34 15.62
CA LYS A 61 -54.74 -17.86 15.52
C LYS A 61 -54.20 -17.06 16.73
N LEU A 62 -53.34 -16.07 16.44
CA LEU A 62 -53.54 -14.68 16.89
C LEU A 62 -52.99 -13.70 15.83
N MET A 63 -53.76 -12.65 15.56
CA MET A 63 -53.56 -11.64 14.53
C MET A 63 -52.87 -10.40 15.14
N GLY A 64 -51.95 -9.77 14.41
CA GLY A 64 -51.42 -8.45 14.72
C GLY A 64 -50.76 -7.82 13.49
N VAL A 65 -51.42 -6.80 12.92
CA VAL A 65 -50.99 -6.02 11.75
C VAL A 65 -50.46 -4.67 12.26
N ILE A 66 -49.28 -4.23 11.81
CA ILE A 66 -48.85 -2.82 11.88
C ILE A 66 -48.19 -2.40 10.57
N ASN A 67 -48.52 -1.18 10.15
CA ASN A 67 -48.32 -0.55 8.86
C ASN A 67 -47.26 0.58 8.95
N ILE A 68 -46.28 0.54 8.03
CA ILE A 68 -45.60 1.58 7.20
C ILE A 68 -45.39 3.05 7.70
N GLN A 69 -44.11 3.48 7.54
CA GLN A 69 -43.48 4.81 7.24
C GLN A 69 -43.40 5.98 8.25
N GLY A 70 -42.21 6.61 8.24
CA GLY A 70 -42.04 8.07 8.38
C GLY A 70 -40.86 8.53 9.28
N SER A 71 -39.76 8.99 8.69
CA SER A 71 -38.75 9.85 9.34
C SER A 71 -39.28 11.30 9.47
N PRO A 72 -38.83 12.12 10.45
CA PRO A 72 -37.65 12.97 10.20
C PRO A 72 -36.78 13.33 11.43
N SER A 73 -35.61 13.89 11.10
CA SER A 73 -34.57 14.55 11.90
C SER A 73 -35.02 15.64 12.89
N PHE A 74 -34.29 15.83 13.99
CA PHE A 74 -34.17 17.12 14.71
C PHE A 74 -32.85 17.26 15.49
N SER A 75 -32.30 18.47 15.46
CA SER A 75 -31.16 19.00 16.21
C SER A 75 -31.63 20.15 17.12
N ILE A 76 -31.14 20.27 18.36
CA ILE A 76 -31.24 21.48 19.20
C ILE A 76 -29.94 21.70 20.01
N HIS A 77 -29.55 22.98 20.11
CA HIS A 77 -28.35 23.56 20.75
C HIS A 77 -28.68 24.26 22.10
N ARG A 78 -27.60 24.63 22.85
CA ARG A 78 -27.46 25.57 24.02
C ARG A 78 -27.92 25.09 25.40
N SER A 79 -27.37 25.53 26.54
CA SER A 79 -26.15 26.24 27.02
C SER A 79 -26.17 26.05 28.57
N GLU A 80 -25.10 26.09 29.38
CA GLU A 80 -24.36 27.28 29.87
C GLU A 80 -23.46 26.84 31.06
N ALA A 81 -22.30 27.51 31.20
CA ALA A 81 -21.56 27.98 32.40
C ALA A 81 -21.58 27.20 33.74
N ALA A 82 -20.61 27.25 34.66
CA ALA A 82 -19.20 27.66 34.75
C ALA A 82 -18.76 27.38 36.22
N ASN A 83 -17.46 27.41 36.47
CA ASN A 83 -16.79 27.74 37.75
C ASN A 83 -16.51 26.67 38.84
N GLN A 84 -15.21 26.30 38.84
CA GLN A 84 -14.21 26.65 39.86
C GLN A 84 -14.21 26.00 41.28
N ARG A 85 -13.05 25.34 41.50
CA ARG A 85 -12.09 25.50 42.62
C ARG A 85 -12.24 24.66 43.90
N LYS A 86 -11.22 23.79 44.04
CA LYS A 86 -10.27 23.61 45.17
C LYS A 86 -10.85 23.42 46.58
N SER A 87 -10.58 22.26 47.19
CA SER A 87 -9.56 22.10 48.26
C SER A 87 -9.69 20.76 49.02
N ARG A 88 -8.57 20.04 49.13
CA ARG A 88 -8.22 19.14 50.25
C ARG A 88 -7.61 20.04 51.37
N PRO A 89 -7.53 19.67 52.68
CA PRO A 89 -6.97 18.37 53.10
C PRO A 89 -7.30 17.79 54.51
N LEU A 90 -6.89 16.51 54.66
CA LEU A 90 -6.17 15.87 55.80
C LEU A 90 -6.81 15.57 57.19
N LYS A 91 -6.56 14.30 57.58
CA LYS A 91 -6.16 13.72 58.89
C LYS A 91 -7.22 13.11 59.84
N LYS A 92 -7.04 11.79 60.05
CA LYS A 92 -7.48 10.98 61.20
C LYS A 92 -6.72 11.37 62.49
N PRO A 93 -7.18 10.99 63.70
CA PRO A 93 -6.65 9.75 64.31
C PRO A 93 -7.63 8.90 65.18
N PHE A 94 -7.32 7.59 65.23
CA PHE A 94 -7.44 6.54 66.26
C PHE A 94 -8.55 6.45 67.36
N CYS A 95 -9.22 5.26 67.36
CA CYS A 95 -9.63 4.30 68.44
C CYS A 95 -10.15 4.78 69.82
N SER A 96 -11.22 4.22 70.43
CA SER A 96 -11.28 2.84 70.97
C SER A 96 -12.68 2.41 71.53
N PHE A 97 -13.04 1.11 71.34
CA PHE A 97 -13.90 0.18 72.13
C PHE A 97 -15.43 0.46 72.39
N ARG A 98 -16.36 -0.30 71.74
CA ARG A 98 -17.11 -1.53 72.18
C ARG A 98 -18.20 -1.25 73.25
N LYS A 99 -19.51 -1.52 73.09
CA LYS A 99 -20.23 -2.78 72.74
C LYS A 99 -21.72 -2.50 72.42
N SER A 100 -22.35 -3.51 71.80
CA SER A 100 -23.78 -3.85 71.78
C SER A 100 -24.52 -3.53 70.47
N THR A 101 -24.61 -4.57 69.64
CA THR A 101 -25.36 -4.68 68.39
C THR A 101 -26.63 -5.48 68.63
N THR A 102 -27.79 -4.86 68.37
CA THR A 102 -29.05 -5.58 68.07
C THR A 102 -29.41 -5.22 66.62
N ARG A 103 -29.20 -6.14 65.68
CA ARG A 103 -29.60 -5.99 64.28
C ARG A 103 -30.91 -6.74 64.05
N VAL A 104 -31.91 -6.02 63.56
CA VAL A 104 -33.20 -6.53 63.11
C VAL A 104 -32.98 -7.31 61.80
N TYR A 105 -33.45 -8.56 61.78
CA TYR A 105 -33.49 -9.38 60.57
C TYR A 105 -34.67 -8.95 59.70
N CYS A 106 -34.39 -8.49 58.48
CA CYS A 106 -35.38 -8.39 57.43
C CYS A 106 -35.00 -9.40 56.35
N VAL A 107 -35.79 -10.47 56.26
CA VAL A 107 -35.63 -11.53 55.25
C VAL A 107 -36.22 -10.98 53.95
N GLN A 108 -35.36 -10.69 52.98
CA GLN A 108 -35.79 -10.57 51.58
C GLN A 108 -35.48 -11.88 50.86
N ALA A 109 -36.54 -12.48 50.32
CA ALA A 109 -36.47 -13.70 49.54
C ALA A 109 -35.58 -13.48 48.31
N SER A 110 -34.45 -14.19 48.26
CA SER A 110 -33.66 -14.33 47.05
C SER A 110 -34.39 -15.24 46.07
N SER A 111 -34.98 -14.66 45.02
CA SER A 111 -35.33 -15.43 43.83
C SER A 111 -34.03 -16.03 43.26
N PRO A 112 -34.01 -17.30 42.85
CA PRO A 112 -32.85 -17.85 42.17
C PRO A 112 -32.64 -17.03 40.89
N ALA A 113 -31.45 -16.46 40.75
CA ALA A 113 -31.03 -15.86 39.49
C ALA A 113 -31.16 -16.96 38.43
N VAL A 114 -32.11 -16.78 37.54
CA VAL A 114 -32.17 -17.54 36.30
C VAL A 114 -30.85 -17.21 35.61
N ASP A 115 -29.97 -18.20 35.49
CA ASP A 115 -28.79 -18.13 34.66
C ASP A 115 -29.31 -17.98 33.23
N GLU A 116 -29.55 -16.73 32.81
CA GLU A 116 -29.74 -16.39 31.41
C GLU A 116 -28.45 -16.78 30.74
N SER A 117 -28.43 -18.01 30.21
CA SER A 117 -27.45 -18.47 29.25
C SER A 117 -27.34 -17.36 28.21
N LYS A 118 -26.29 -16.55 28.32
CA LYS A 118 -26.00 -15.49 27.35
C LYS A 118 -25.79 -16.21 26.03
N ASN A 119 -26.86 -16.25 25.24
CA ASN A 119 -26.80 -16.65 23.86
C ASN A 119 -26.17 -15.47 23.11
N THR A 120 -24.94 -15.13 23.50
CA THR A 120 -24.10 -14.16 22.82
C THR A 120 -23.83 -14.76 21.47
N THR A 121 -24.59 -14.30 20.48
CA THR A 121 -24.33 -14.64 19.09
C THR A 121 -22.92 -14.16 18.81
N ILE A 122 -21.99 -15.11 18.68
CA ILE A 122 -20.59 -14.80 18.40
C ILE A 122 -20.55 -14.21 16.99
N MET A 123 -20.26 -12.91 16.89
CA MET A 123 -20.03 -12.25 15.61
C MET A 123 -18.54 -12.36 15.25
N GLY A 124 -18.23 -12.59 13.97
CA GLY A 124 -16.85 -12.84 13.53
C GLY A 124 -15.88 -11.68 13.82
N ASP A 125 -16.38 -10.44 13.85
CA ASP A 125 -15.61 -9.25 14.19
C ASP A 125 -15.19 -9.19 15.67
N SER A 126 -15.84 -9.96 16.55
CA SER A 126 -15.47 -10.04 17.98
C SER A 126 -14.06 -10.59 18.20
N PHE A 127 -13.52 -11.38 17.26
CA PHE A 127 -12.14 -11.90 17.28
C PHE A 127 -11.10 -10.91 16.75
N ILE A 128 -11.54 -9.86 16.04
CA ILE A 128 -10.64 -8.86 15.46
C ILE A 128 -10.23 -7.86 16.54
N ARG A 129 -8.93 -7.51 16.61
CA ARG A 129 -8.42 -6.50 17.55
C ARG A 129 -9.22 -5.19 17.42
N PRO A 130 -9.61 -4.53 18.54
CA PRO A 130 -10.49 -3.37 18.49
C PRO A 130 -10.02 -2.23 17.59
N HIS A 131 -8.72 -1.95 17.53
CA HIS A 131 -8.15 -0.86 16.73
C HIS A 131 -8.31 -1.08 15.22
N LEU A 132 -8.29 -2.34 14.75
CA LEU A 132 -8.51 -2.68 13.34
C LEU A 132 -9.96 -2.53 12.88
N ARG A 133 -10.93 -2.59 13.80
CA ARG A 133 -12.36 -2.46 13.44
C ARG A 133 -12.72 -1.05 12.95
N GLN A 134 -11.90 -0.07 13.31
CA GLN A 134 -12.07 1.33 12.93
C GLN A 134 -11.12 1.74 11.79
N LEU A 135 -10.21 0.85 11.39
CA LEU A 135 -9.25 1.13 10.34
C LEU A 135 -9.97 1.16 8.99
N SER A 136 -9.86 2.30 8.30
CA SER A 136 -10.37 2.42 6.94
C SER A 136 -9.54 1.55 5.99
N ALA A 137 -10.18 0.89 5.04
CA ALA A 137 -9.48 0.14 4.01
C ALA A 137 -8.59 1.08 3.18
N TYR A 138 -7.40 0.60 2.82
CA TYR A 138 -6.55 1.27 1.85
C TYR A 138 -7.29 1.42 0.52
N GLN A 139 -7.16 2.56 -0.15
CA GLN A 139 -7.76 2.81 -1.47
C GLN A 139 -6.75 2.45 -2.57
N PRO A 140 -6.87 1.26 -3.19
CA PRO A 140 -5.92 0.84 -4.21
C PRO A 140 -6.10 1.62 -5.51
N ILE A 141 -5.04 1.60 -6.33
CA ILE A 141 -5.16 1.93 -7.76
C ILE A 141 -5.88 0.76 -8.44
N LEU A 142 -6.84 1.09 -9.31
CA LEU A 142 -7.59 0.06 -10.01
C LEU A 142 -6.65 -0.69 -10.98
N PRO A 143 -6.71 -2.04 -11.02
CA PRO A 143 -5.97 -2.83 -11.99
C PRO A 143 -6.35 -2.47 -13.42
N PHE A 144 -5.43 -2.82 -14.32
CA PHE A 144 -5.51 -2.52 -15.74
C PHE A 144 -6.83 -3.01 -16.35
N GLU A 145 -7.21 -4.25 -16.07
CA GLU A 145 -8.38 -4.93 -16.61
C GLU A 145 -9.69 -4.28 -16.10
N VAL A 146 -9.68 -3.83 -14.85
CA VAL A 146 -10.83 -3.14 -14.24
C VAL A 146 -11.01 -1.77 -14.85
N LEU A 147 -9.92 -1.02 -15.05
CA LEU A 147 -9.94 0.28 -15.73
C LEU A 147 -10.42 0.14 -17.18
N SER A 148 -9.91 -0.83 -17.92
CA SER A 148 -10.33 -1.13 -19.29
C SER A 148 -11.83 -1.39 -19.37
N ALA A 149 -12.36 -2.26 -18.51
CA ALA A 149 -13.78 -2.56 -18.45
C ALA A 149 -14.64 -1.34 -18.07
N GLN A 150 -14.21 -0.54 -17.09
CA GLN A 150 -14.94 0.65 -16.64
C GLN A 150 -14.96 1.77 -17.67
N LEU A 151 -13.86 1.96 -18.41
CA LEU A 151 -13.71 3.03 -19.39
C LEU A 151 -14.21 2.64 -20.79
N GLY A 152 -14.52 1.35 -21.02
CA GLY A 152 -14.86 0.84 -22.35
C GLY A 152 -13.72 1.00 -23.36
N ARG A 153 -12.47 0.98 -22.88
CA ARG A 153 -11.24 1.18 -23.68
C ARG A 153 -10.43 -0.09 -23.70
N LYS A 154 -9.75 -0.36 -24.81
CA LYS A 154 -8.84 -1.50 -24.86
C LYS A 154 -7.62 -1.23 -23.97
N PRO A 155 -6.95 -2.29 -23.50
CA PRO A 155 -5.75 -2.11 -22.71
C PRO A 155 -4.67 -1.22 -23.31
N GLU A 156 -4.49 -1.33 -24.62
CA GLU A 156 -3.42 -0.63 -25.33
C GLU A 156 -3.70 0.88 -25.44
N ASP A 157 -4.94 1.31 -25.21
CA ASP A 157 -5.40 2.69 -25.30
C ASP A 157 -5.35 3.43 -23.95
N ILE A 158 -4.85 2.79 -22.88
CA ILE A 158 -4.77 3.40 -21.54
C ILE A 158 -3.32 3.79 -21.23
N VAL A 159 -3.09 5.09 -21.08
CA VAL A 159 -1.81 5.67 -20.69
C VAL A 159 -1.77 5.78 -19.16
N LYS A 160 -0.96 4.94 -18.51
CA LYS A 160 -0.89 4.84 -17.05
C LYS A 160 0.25 5.69 -16.49
N LEU A 161 -0.09 6.83 -15.89
CA LEU A 161 0.85 7.79 -15.27
C LEU A 161 0.52 8.06 -13.80
N ASP A 162 -0.19 7.16 -13.12
CA ASP A 162 -0.73 7.38 -11.78
C ASP A 162 -0.02 6.61 -10.65
N ALA A 163 0.76 5.57 -10.97
CA ALA A 163 1.37 4.67 -9.97
C ALA A 163 2.91 4.64 -9.96
N ASN A 164 3.57 5.51 -10.73
CA ASN A 164 5.03 5.57 -10.86
C ASN A 164 5.65 4.24 -11.33
N GLU A 165 4.96 3.44 -12.16
CA GLU A 165 5.55 2.25 -12.76
C GLU A 165 6.54 2.65 -13.87
N ASN A 166 7.45 1.73 -14.20
CA ASN A 166 8.34 1.90 -15.34
C ASN A 166 7.66 1.34 -16.61
N PRO A 167 7.26 2.19 -17.57
CA PRO A 167 6.55 1.76 -18.78
C PRO A 167 7.44 1.05 -19.80
N TYR A 168 8.76 1.08 -19.64
CA TYR A 168 9.69 0.33 -20.50
C TYR A 168 9.74 -1.16 -20.16
N GLY A 169 9.30 -1.52 -18.94
CA GLY A 169 9.41 -2.88 -18.44
C GLY A 169 10.85 -3.28 -18.05
N PRO A 170 11.03 -4.51 -17.55
CA PRO A 170 12.33 -5.02 -17.16
C PRO A 170 13.23 -5.36 -18.37
N PRO A 171 14.53 -5.63 -18.15
CA PRO A 171 15.41 -6.15 -19.20
C PRO A 171 14.84 -7.41 -19.87
N PRO A 172 15.09 -7.62 -21.19
CA PRO A 172 14.62 -8.81 -21.92
C PRO A 172 14.98 -10.14 -21.24
N GLU A 173 16.13 -10.21 -20.59
CA GLU A 173 16.63 -11.36 -19.85
C GLU A 173 15.66 -11.81 -18.74
N VAL A 174 14.86 -10.90 -18.19
CA VAL A 174 13.83 -11.24 -17.20
C VAL A 174 12.74 -12.11 -17.81
N PHE A 175 12.29 -11.80 -19.03
CA PHE A 175 11.27 -12.61 -19.72
C PHE A 175 11.82 -13.99 -20.07
N GLU A 176 13.08 -14.07 -20.51
CA GLU A 176 13.75 -15.34 -20.79
C GLU A 176 13.91 -16.18 -19.53
N ALA A 177 14.31 -15.57 -18.42
CA ALA A 177 14.49 -16.25 -17.14
C ALA A 177 13.17 -16.79 -16.58
N LEU A 178 12.09 -16.01 -16.67
CA LEU A 178 10.75 -16.43 -16.26
C LEU A 178 10.18 -17.52 -17.17
N GLY A 179 10.39 -17.41 -18.49
CA GLY A 179 9.94 -18.43 -19.45
C GLY A 179 10.65 -19.78 -19.28
N ASN A 180 11.88 -19.77 -18.75
CA ASN A 180 12.69 -20.95 -18.49
C ASN A 180 12.71 -21.37 -17.00
N LEU A 181 11.77 -20.86 -16.19
CA LEU A 181 11.75 -21.10 -14.76
C LEU A 181 11.68 -22.59 -14.44
N LYS A 182 12.64 -23.07 -13.65
CA LYS A 182 12.70 -24.47 -13.21
C LYS A 182 12.14 -24.61 -11.80
N PHE A 183 11.41 -25.71 -11.58
CA PHE A 183 10.92 -26.12 -10.26
C PHE A 183 10.09 -25.08 -9.48
N PRO A 184 9.09 -24.41 -10.10
CA PRO A 184 8.26 -23.44 -9.38
C PRO A 184 7.42 -24.04 -8.24
N TYR A 185 7.34 -25.37 -8.15
CA TYR A 185 6.68 -26.12 -7.09
C TYR A 185 7.57 -26.39 -5.86
N VAL A 186 8.83 -25.92 -5.87
CA VAL A 186 9.78 -26.03 -4.75
C VAL A 186 9.93 -24.65 -4.09
N TYR A 187 9.97 -24.62 -2.77
CA TYR A 187 10.16 -23.38 -2.02
C TYR A 187 11.50 -22.69 -2.37
N PRO A 188 11.54 -21.35 -2.37
CA PRO A 188 12.76 -20.57 -2.62
C PRO A 188 13.76 -20.68 -1.45
N ASP A 189 14.96 -20.12 -1.61
CA ASP A 189 15.89 -19.99 -0.49
C ASP A 189 15.32 -18.98 0.54
N PRO A 190 15.03 -19.39 1.79
CA PRO A 190 14.43 -18.49 2.77
C PRO A 190 15.36 -17.33 3.18
N GLN A 191 16.66 -17.45 2.87
CA GLN A 191 17.68 -16.42 3.09
C GLN A 191 18.01 -15.59 1.84
N SER A 192 17.43 -15.94 0.68
CA SER A 192 17.69 -15.27 -0.61
C SER A 192 19.18 -15.06 -0.89
N ARG A 193 20.05 -16.05 -0.58
CA ARG A 193 21.51 -15.86 -0.57
C ARG A 193 22.04 -15.36 -1.90
N ILE A 194 21.63 -16.00 -2.99
CA ILE A 194 22.09 -15.63 -4.34
C ILE A 194 21.65 -14.19 -4.69
N LEU A 195 20.41 -13.82 -4.35
CA LEU A 195 19.93 -12.46 -4.58
C LEU A 195 20.65 -11.43 -3.69
N ARG A 196 20.92 -11.74 -2.43
CA ARG A 196 21.71 -10.85 -1.56
C ARG A 196 23.13 -10.68 -2.04
N ASP A 197 23.76 -11.72 -2.58
CA ASP A 197 25.12 -11.63 -3.14
C ASP A 197 25.11 -10.76 -4.41
N ALA A 198 24.10 -10.90 -5.29
CA ALA A 198 23.94 -10.03 -6.45
C ALA A 198 23.68 -8.56 -6.04
N LEU A 199 22.85 -8.33 -5.03
CA LEU A 199 22.61 -7.00 -4.47
C LEU A 199 23.88 -6.42 -3.81
N ALA A 200 24.72 -7.25 -3.22
CA ALA A 200 25.98 -6.81 -2.66
C ALA A 200 26.95 -6.31 -3.73
N LEU A 201 26.98 -6.99 -4.89
CA LEU A 201 27.74 -6.54 -6.06
C LEU A 201 27.19 -5.23 -6.65
N ASP A 202 25.86 -5.09 -6.77
CA ASP A 202 25.22 -3.89 -7.33
C ASP A 202 25.36 -2.66 -6.40
N SER A 203 25.14 -2.83 -5.10
CA SER A 203 25.15 -1.73 -4.12
C SER A 203 26.54 -1.43 -3.55
N GLY A 204 27.48 -2.38 -3.64
CA GLY A 204 28.78 -2.30 -2.98
C GLY A 204 28.70 -2.40 -1.44
N LEU A 205 27.62 -2.97 -0.89
CA LEU A 205 27.43 -3.25 0.52
C LEU A 205 27.44 -4.77 0.75
N GLU A 206 28.08 -5.25 1.80
CA GLU A 206 28.18 -6.69 2.07
C GLU A 206 26.80 -7.34 2.31
N SER A 207 26.62 -8.58 1.84
CA SER A 207 25.31 -9.26 1.84
C SER A 207 24.75 -9.50 3.24
N GLU A 208 25.58 -9.49 4.28
CA GLU A 208 25.18 -9.57 5.69
C GLU A 208 24.40 -8.34 6.20
N TYR A 209 24.57 -7.18 5.57
CA TYR A 209 23.79 -5.97 5.87
C TYR A 209 22.49 -5.89 5.07
N ILE A 210 22.23 -6.84 4.16
CA ILE A 210 21.09 -6.80 3.23
C ILE A 210 20.01 -7.79 3.66
N LEU A 211 18.76 -7.32 3.67
CA LEU A 211 17.57 -8.15 3.84
C LEU A 211 16.64 -7.99 2.64
N VAL A 212 16.09 -9.09 2.12
CA VAL A 212 15.15 -9.07 0.98
C VAL A 212 13.72 -9.24 1.47
N GLY A 213 12.81 -8.43 0.93
CA GLY A 213 11.38 -8.44 1.20
C GLY A 213 10.51 -8.56 -0.06
N CYS A 214 9.24 -8.90 0.14
CA CYS A 214 8.16 -8.92 -0.83
C CYS A 214 7.73 -7.48 -1.17
N GLY A 215 8.64 -6.75 -1.82
CA GLY A 215 8.61 -5.29 -1.90
C GLY A 215 9.16 -4.63 -0.63
N ALA A 216 9.37 -3.31 -0.70
CA ALA A 216 9.79 -2.53 0.47
C ALA A 216 8.69 -2.47 1.53
N ASP A 217 7.41 -2.54 1.12
CA ASP A 217 6.25 -2.51 2.01
C ASP A 217 6.26 -3.62 3.06
N GLU A 218 6.69 -4.84 2.71
CA GLU A 218 6.85 -5.91 3.72
C GLU A 218 7.92 -5.52 4.76
N LEU A 219 9.01 -4.88 4.33
CA LEU A 219 10.06 -4.45 5.25
C LEU A 219 9.59 -3.30 6.14
N ILE A 220 8.75 -2.39 5.64
CA ILE A 220 8.13 -1.32 6.45
C ILE A 220 7.32 -1.95 7.60
N ASP A 221 6.42 -2.89 7.29
CA ASP A 221 5.62 -3.59 8.30
C ASP A 221 6.49 -4.44 9.25
N LEU A 222 7.48 -5.17 8.71
CA LEU A 222 8.41 -5.97 9.51
C LEU A 222 9.18 -5.12 10.52
N ILE A 223 9.69 -3.95 10.10
CA ILE A 223 10.39 -3.02 11.00
C ILE A 223 9.46 -2.58 12.11
N MET A 224 8.25 -2.15 11.79
CA MET A 224 7.26 -1.72 12.79
C MET A 224 6.96 -2.83 13.81
N ARG A 225 6.73 -4.06 13.35
CA ARG A 225 6.50 -5.22 14.23
C ARG A 225 7.66 -5.53 15.17
N CYS A 226 8.89 -5.22 14.76
CA CYS A 226 10.08 -5.50 15.56
C CYS A 226 10.41 -4.39 16.56
N VAL A 227 9.99 -3.14 16.30
CA VAL A 227 10.45 -1.96 17.06
C VAL A 227 9.35 -1.25 17.84
N LEU A 228 8.08 -1.59 17.63
CA LEU A 228 6.93 -0.96 18.27
C LEU A 228 6.15 -1.94 19.14
N ASP A 229 5.91 -1.53 20.39
CA ASP A 229 4.81 -2.06 21.19
C ASP A 229 3.49 -1.32 20.86
N PRO A 230 2.31 -1.95 21.07
CA PRO A 230 1.02 -1.27 20.95
C PRO A 230 0.96 0.03 21.77
N GLY A 231 0.57 1.13 21.14
CA GLY A 231 0.49 2.46 21.72
C GLY A 231 1.79 3.28 21.65
N GLU A 232 2.93 2.67 21.29
CA GLU A 232 4.14 3.43 20.96
C GLU A 232 3.95 4.22 19.66
N LYS A 233 4.81 5.22 19.43
CA LYS A 233 4.59 6.24 18.41
C LYS A 233 5.69 6.25 17.36
N ILE A 234 5.32 6.53 16.13
CA ILE A 234 6.23 6.90 15.04
C ILE A 234 6.10 8.39 14.71
N ILE A 235 7.13 8.95 14.07
CA ILE A 235 7.02 10.23 13.36
C ILE A 235 6.77 9.97 11.88
N ASP A 236 5.79 10.68 11.34
CA ASP A 236 5.50 10.76 9.89
C ASP A 236 5.57 12.22 9.43
N CYS A 237 6.11 12.46 8.23
CA CYS A 237 6.39 13.81 7.71
C CYS A 237 5.55 14.15 6.47
N PRO A 238 4.23 14.39 6.61
CA PRO A 238 3.35 14.62 5.47
C PRO A 238 3.63 15.97 4.77
N PRO A 239 3.39 16.07 3.45
CA PRO A 239 2.99 14.97 2.59
C PRO A 239 4.15 14.01 2.31
N THR A 240 3.88 12.71 2.47
CA THR A 240 4.82 11.62 2.21
C THR A 240 4.04 10.34 1.87
N PHE A 241 4.70 9.18 1.82
CA PHE A 241 4.09 7.91 1.48
C PHE A 241 3.10 7.44 2.56
N SER A 242 1.83 7.30 2.18
CA SER A 242 0.73 7.01 3.10
C SER A 242 0.80 5.66 3.79
N MET A 243 1.62 4.72 3.30
CA MET A 243 1.73 3.39 3.88
C MET A 243 2.37 3.41 5.27
N TYR A 244 3.24 4.38 5.59
CA TYR A 244 3.81 4.47 6.95
C TYR A 244 2.72 4.66 8.01
N ALA A 245 1.79 5.59 7.78
CA ALA A 245 0.68 5.80 8.70
C ALA A 245 -0.31 4.62 8.72
N PHE A 246 -0.51 3.96 7.57
CA PHE A 246 -1.37 2.78 7.47
C PHE A 246 -0.79 1.59 8.25
N ASP A 247 0.48 1.24 8.03
CA ASP A 247 1.14 0.11 8.70
C ASP A 247 1.30 0.39 10.20
N ALA A 248 1.52 1.64 10.60
CA ALA A 248 1.50 2.02 12.01
C ALA A 248 0.13 1.73 12.64
N ALA A 249 -0.96 2.10 11.96
CA ALA A 249 -2.30 1.81 12.43
C ALA A 249 -2.60 0.30 12.47
N VAL A 250 -2.11 -0.49 11.51
CA VAL A 250 -2.23 -1.96 11.56
C VAL A 250 -1.54 -2.52 12.81
N ASN A 251 -0.36 -1.98 13.15
CA ASN A 251 0.44 -2.38 14.30
C ASN A 251 -0.02 -1.78 15.65
N ASP A 252 -1.13 -1.03 15.67
CA ASP A 252 -1.65 -0.34 16.88
C ASP A 252 -0.68 0.73 17.42
N ALA A 253 0.10 1.33 16.54
CA ALA A 253 1.02 2.41 16.85
C ALA A 253 0.38 3.79 16.59
N GLY A 254 0.73 4.76 17.43
CA GLY A 254 0.38 6.16 17.22
C GLY A 254 1.24 6.82 16.14
N VAL A 255 0.68 7.78 15.42
CA VAL A 255 1.40 8.57 14.41
C VAL A 255 1.45 10.02 14.85
N ILE A 256 2.65 10.53 15.12
CA ILE A 256 2.89 11.96 15.32
C ILE A 256 3.23 12.57 13.97
N ARG A 257 2.31 13.37 13.43
CA ARG A 257 2.53 14.06 12.16
C ARG A 257 3.34 15.33 12.39
N VAL A 258 4.49 15.42 11.72
CA VAL A 258 5.29 16.66 11.63
C VAL A 258 5.31 17.08 10.16
N PRO A 259 4.33 17.91 9.73
CA PRO A 259 4.25 18.30 8.33
C PRO A 259 5.53 18.96 7.82
N ARG A 260 5.87 18.67 6.57
CA ARG A 260 6.90 19.38 5.83
C ARG A 260 6.56 20.87 5.71
N ASN A 261 7.58 21.68 5.48
CA ASN A 261 7.42 23.10 5.19
C ASN A 261 6.68 23.29 3.85
N ALA A 262 6.27 24.53 3.56
CA ALA A 262 5.54 24.85 2.32
C ALA A 262 6.34 24.57 1.04
N ASP A 263 7.67 24.51 1.15
CA ASP A 263 8.60 24.15 0.06
C ASP A 263 8.95 22.64 0.05
N PHE A 264 8.18 21.81 0.78
CA PHE A 264 8.37 20.37 0.98
C PHE A 264 9.65 19.95 1.73
N THR A 265 10.44 20.89 2.25
CA THR A 265 11.58 20.55 3.12
C THR A 265 11.11 20.02 4.47
N LEU A 266 11.97 19.27 5.16
CA LEU A 266 11.68 18.79 6.52
C LEU A 266 11.71 19.95 7.52
N ASN A 267 10.81 19.94 8.49
CA ASN A 267 10.89 20.81 9.66
C ASN A 267 11.72 20.13 10.75
N VAL A 268 13.05 20.19 10.61
CA VAL A 268 14.01 19.50 11.50
C VAL A 268 13.89 19.97 12.95
N ASP A 269 13.69 21.25 13.19
CA ASP A 269 13.53 21.80 14.54
C ASP A 269 12.29 21.21 15.23
N ARG A 270 11.17 21.12 14.50
CA ARG A 270 9.95 20.51 15.03
C ARG A 270 10.10 19.00 15.24
N ILE A 271 10.85 18.30 14.37
CA ILE A 271 11.19 16.89 14.57
C ILE A 271 11.97 16.74 15.88
N ALA A 272 13.00 17.56 16.11
CA ALA A 272 13.80 17.53 17.33
C ALA A 272 12.95 17.74 18.60
N GLU A 273 12.07 18.75 18.59
CA GLU A 273 11.12 19.00 19.68
C GLU A 273 10.24 17.78 19.97
N VAL A 274 9.71 17.13 18.93
CA VAL A 274 8.86 15.95 19.06
C VAL A 274 9.65 14.77 19.61
N VAL A 275 10.89 14.57 19.15
CA VAL A 275 11.74 13.49 19.67
C VAL A 275 11.97 13.66 21.16
N GLU A 276 12.29 14.87 21.62
CA GLU A 276 12.53 15.18 23.03
C GLU A 276 11.28 14.99 23.90
N LEU A 277 10.13 15.49 23.44
CA LEU A 277 8.89 15.51 24.23
C LEU A 277 8.14 14.18 24.24
N GLU A 278 8.05 13.53 23.08
CA GLU A 278 7.14 12.39 22.87
C GLU A 278 7.88 11.05 22.81
N LYS A 279 9.21 11.07 22.63
CA LYS A 279 10.09 9.89 22.55
C LYS A 279 9.57 8.80 21.59
N PRO A 280 9.22 9.16 20.34
CA PRO A 280 8.81 8.19 19.34
C PRO A 280 9.95 7.23 19.01
N LYS A 281 9.59 6.02 18.58
CA LYS A 281 10.54 4.92 18.39
C LYS A 281 11.27 4.99 17.07
N CYS A 282 10.58 5.42 16.03
CA CYS A 282 11.16 5.60 14.71
C CYS A 282 10.51 6.75 13.94
N ILE A 283 11.25 7.23 12.94
CA ILE A 283 10.81 8.21 11.94
C ILE A 283 10.96 7.60 10.56
N PHE A 284 9.92 7.72 9.74
CA PHE A 284 9.98 7.36 8.33
C PHE A 284 10.26 8.60 7.50
N LEU A 285 11.32 8.54 6.70
CA LEU A 285 11.76 9.60 5.80
C LEU A 285 11.87 9.04 4.40
N THR A 286 11.31 9.73 3.40
CA THR A 286 11.43 9.32 2.00
C THR A 286 12.31 10.31 1.25
N SER A 287 13.31 9.83 0.52
CA SER A 287 14.21 10.67 -0.29
C SER A 287 14.73 9.91 -1.53
N PRO A 288 14.40 10.33 -2.76
CA PRO A 288 13.44 11.39 -3.12
C PRO A 288 12.03 11.15 -2.56
N ASN A 289 11.36 12.21 -2.11
CA ASN A 289 10.06 12.13 -1.44
C ASN A 289 8.94 11.79 -2.42
N ASN A 290 7.99 10.98 -1.98
CA ASN A 290 6.72 10.78 -2.67
C ASN A 290 5.63 11.50 -1.87
N PRO A 291 5.08 12.63 -2.35
CA PRO A 291 4.77 12.80 -3.77
C PRO A 291 5.40 13.98 -4.51
N ASP A 292 6.16 14.86 -3.87
CA ASP A 292 6.70 16.06 -4.53
C ASP A 292 8.02 15.82 -5.30
N GLY A 293 8.78 14.78 -4.95
CA GLY A 293 10.00 14.41 -5.65
C GLY A 293 11.28 15.04 -5.09
N SER A 294 11.22 15.88 -4.06
CA SER A 294 12.40 16.51 -3.44
C SER A 294 13.29 15.52 -2.69
N THR A 295 14.58 15.84 -2.58
CA THR A 295 15.54 15.09 -1.75
C THR A 295 15.73 15.75 -0.38
N ILE A 296 16.02 14.93 0.63
CA ILE A 296 16.43 15.45 1.95
C ILE A 296 17.88 15.96 1.86
N ARG A 297 18.14 17.15 2.41
CA ARG A 297 19.50 17.70 2.50
C ARG A 297 20.35 16.85 3.43
N GLU A 298 21.62 16.68 3.08
CA GLU A 298 22.54 15.85 3.87
C GLU A 298 22.66 16.34 5.32
N ASP A 299 22.84 17.65 5.53
CA ASP A 299 22.93 18.24 6.88
C ASP A 299 21.67 17.97 7.73
N ASP A 300 20.50 17.98 7.11
CA ASP A 300 19.23 17.74 7.82
C ASP A 300 19.09 16.26 8.21
N LEU A 301 19.49 15.34 7.32
CA LEU A 301 19.52 13.91 7.63
C LEU A 301 20.53 13.61 8.74
N LEU A 302 21.71 14.23 8.71
CA LEU A 302 22.74 14.06 9.75
C LEU A 302 22.24 14.56 11.11
N LYS A 303 21.59 15.73 11.17
CA LYS A 303 20.97 16.23 12.41
C LYS A 303 19.93 15.26 12.98
N ILE A 304 19.12 14.63 12.13
CA ILE A 304 18.11 13.66 12.56
C ILE A 304 18.77 12.36 13.04
N LEU A 305 19.84 11.91 12.38
CA LEU A 305 20.61 10.74 12.79
C LEU A 305 21.29 10.91 14.15
N ASP A 306 21.66 12.14 14.52
CA ASP A 306 22.21 12.46 15.85
C ASP A 306 21.16 12.42 16.98
N MET A 307 19.86 12.33 16.64
CA MET A 307 18.79 12.22 17.62
C MET A 307 18.60 10.76 18.10
N PRO A 308 18.08 10.52 19.32
CA PRO A 308 17.84 9.17 19.86
C PRO A 308 16.57 8.52 19.27
N ILE A 309 16.54 8.38 17.95
CA ILE A 309 15.41 7.81 17.19
C ILE A 309 15.93 6.88 16.09
N LEU A 310 15.20 5.80 15.79
CA LEU A 310 15.46 4.97 14.62
C LEU A 310 14.99 5.68 13.34
N VAL A 311 15.89 5.91 12.40
CA VAL A 311 15.60 6.51 11.10
C VAL A 311 15.40 5.41 10.06
N VAL A 312 14.21 5.35 9.47
CA VAL A 312 13.94 4.50 8.30
C VAL A 312 13.90 5.39 7.07
N LEU A 313 14.98 5.35 6.30
CA LEU A 313 15.13 6.11 5.06
C LEU A 313 14.64 5.28 3.87
N ASP A 314 13.45 5.59 3.38
CA ASP A 314 12.89 5.02 2.17
C ASP A 314 13.47 5.71 0.94
N GLU A 315 14.19 4.91 0.18
CA GLU A 315 15.08 5.36 -0.86
C GLU A 315 14.64 4.72 -2.20
N ALA A 316 13.32 4.46 -2.35
CA ALA A 316 12.67 3.80 -3.50
C ALA A 316 12.83 4.48 -4.86
N TYR A 317 13.26 5.74 -4.90
CA TYR A 317 13.42 6.54 -6.11
C TYR A 317 14.84 7.09 -6.30
N ILE A 318 15.83 6.65 -5.51
CA ILE A 318 17.17 7.28 -5.53
C ILE A 318 17.80 7.25 -6.90
N GLU A 319 17.51 6.20 -7.69
CA GLU A 319 18.23 5.97 -8.92
C GLU A 319 17.92 7.03 -9.96
N PHE A 320 16.82 7.77 -9.80
CA PHE A 320 16.43 8.89 -10.66
C PHE A 320 17.00 10.24 -10.19
N SER A 321 17.65 10.29 -9.03
CA SER A 321 18.06 11.54 -8.37
C SER A 321 19.48 12.00 -8.73
N GLY A 322 20.34 11.07 -9.15
CA GLY A 322 21.78 11.33 -9.33
C GLY A 322 22.58 11.42 -8.02
N VAL A 323 21.93 11.26 -6.86
CA VAL A 323 22.58 11.25 -5.53
C VAL A 323 22.98 9.81 -5.17
N GLU A 324 24.13 9.65 -4.51
CA GLU A 324 24.56 8.34 -4.00
C GLU A 324 23.64 7.89 -2.85
N SER A 325 23.23 6.62 -2.91
CA SER A 325 22.48 5.97 -1.84
C SER A 325 23.18 6.03 -0.48
N ARG A 326 22.38 6.09 0.59
CA ARG A 326 22.88 5.97 1.97
C ARG A 326 22.96 4.54 2.47
N MET A 327 22.77 3.51 1.63
CA MET A 327 22.85 2.10 2.07
C MET A 327 24.14 1.78 2.84
N LYS A 328 25.30 2.30 2.41
CA LYS A 328 26.58 2.06 3.09
C LYS A 328 26.69 2.74 4.46
N TRP A 329 25.83 3.73 4.74
CA TRP A 329 25.85 4.47 6.00
C TRP A 329 25.39 3.63 7.18
N VAL A 330 24.67 2.53 6.96
CA VAL A 330 24.25 1.60 8.04
C VAL A 330 25.44 0.95 8.76
N LYS A 331 26.65 0.99 8.17
CA LYS A 331 27.91 0.56 8.81
C LYS A 331 28.42 1.56 9.84
N LYS A 332 27.95 2.81 9.77
CA LYS A 332 28.36 3.93 10.62
C LYS A 332 27.27 4.35 11.60
N TYR A 333 26.00 4.24 11.21
CA TYR A 333 24.86 4.68 12.00
C TYR A 333 24.00 3.48 12.42
N GLU A 334 24.07 3.10 13.69
CA GLU A 334 23.31 1.98 14.28
C GLU A 334 21.80 2.22 14.35
N ASN A 335 21.36 3.46 14.13
CA ASN A 335 19.97 3.88 14.10
C ASN A 335 19.48 4.22 12.68
N LEU A 336 20.15 3.75 11.63
CA LEU A 336 19.72 3.98 10.24
C LEU A 336 19.36 2.67 9.55
N ILE A 337 18.16 2.59 8.99
CA ILE A 337 17.76 1.57 8.02
C ILE A 337 17.49 2.27 6.68
N VAL A 338 17.91 1.66 5.58
CA VAL A 338 17.67 2.20 4.23
C VAL A 338 16.86 1.20 3.41
N LEU A 339 15.74 1.62 2.82
CA LEU A 339 14.86 0.77 2.02
C LEU A 339 14.99 1.04 0.52
N ARG A 340 14.82 -0.02 -0.26
CA ARG A 340 15.01 -0.07 -1.71
C ARG A 340 13.96 -0.95 -2.37
N THR A 341 13.76 -0.78 -3.68
CA THR A 341 12.78 -1.60 -4.42
C THR A 341 13.19 -1.87 -5.86
N PHE A 342 12.79 -3.03 -6.37
CA PHE A 342 12.82 -3.34 -7.80
C PHE A 342 11.58 -2.81 -8.55
N SER A 343 10.61 -2.22 -7.84
CA SER A 343 9.33 -1.80 -8.43
C SER A 343 9.47 -0.62 -9.39
N LYS A 344 10.51 0.20 -9.23
CA LYS A 344 10.71 1.45 -9.98
C LYS A 344 11.76 1.25 -11.07
N ARG A 345 13.04 1.47 -10.79
CA ARG A 345 14.14 1.35 -11.77
C ARG A 345 14.07 0.05 -12.58
N ALA A 346 13.94 -1.11 -11.92
CA ALA A 346 13.97 -2.41 -12.59
C ALA A 346 12.65 -2.82 -13.28
N GLY A 347 11.57 -2.04 -13.15
CA GLY A 347 10.30 -2.36 -13.80
C GLY A 347 9.61 -3.64 -13.29
N LEU A 348 9.92 -4.09 -12.07
CA LEU A 348 9.37 -5.32 -11.48
C LEU A 348 8.24 -5.05 -10.48
N ALA A 349 7.45 -3.99 -10.66
CA ALA A 349 6.38 -3.60 -9.74
C ALA A 349 5.40 -4.75 -9.46
N GLY A 350 5.05 -5.53 -10.48
CA GLY A 350 4.14 -6.68 -10.35
C GLY A 350 4.73 -7.91 -9.66
N LEU A 351 6.07 -8.02 -9.53
CA LEU A 351 6.73 -9.22 -8.97
C LEU A 351 7.05 -9.10 -7.47
N ARG A 352 6.85 -7.92 -6.90
CA ARG A 352 6.96 -7.65 -5.46
C ARG A 352 8.31 -8.06 -4.89
N VAL A 353 9.38 -7.42 -5.36
CA VAL A 353 10.74 -7.60 -4.82
C VAL A 353 11.26 -6.27 -4.29
N GLY A 354 11.75 -6.27 -3.05
CA GLY A 354 12.39 -5.14 -2.40
C GLY A 354 13.49 -5.61 -1.48
N TYR A 355 14.26 -4.68 -0.95
CA TYR A 355 15.35 -4.97 -0.05
C TYR A 355 15.64 -3.78 0.85
N GLY A 356 16.43 -3.99 1.89
CA GLY A 356 16.93 -2.91 2.72
C GLY A 356 18.33 -3.19 3.24
N ALA A 357 19.03 -2.13 3.56
CA ALA A 357 20.28 -2.14 4.30
C ALA A 357 19.99 -1.87 5.79
N PHE A 358 20.61 -2.66 6.66
CA PHE A 358 20.37 -2.62 8.09
C PHE A 358 21.71 -2.76 8.84
N PRO A 359 21.91 -2.06 9.97
CA PRO A 359 23.02 -2.31 10.87
C PRO A 359 22.96 -3.77 11.35
N LEU A 360 24.12 -4.39 11.59
CA LEU A 360 24.18 -5.81 12.00
C LEU A 360 23.44 -6.05 13.33
N SER A 361 23.44 -5.04 14.21
CA SER A 361 22.73 -5.05 15.49
C SER A 361 21.20 -5.13 15.35
N LEU A 362 20.64 -4.69 14.22
CA LEU A 362 19.20 -4.71 13.95
C LEU A 362 18.79 -5.86 13.05
N ILE A 363 19.57 -6.14 12.00
CA ILE A 363 19.20 -7.14 10.98
C ILE A 363 19.03 -8.54 11.57
N GLU A 364 19.78 -8.88 12.62
CA GLU A 364 19.66 -10.17 13.27
C GLU A 364 18.26 -10.44 13.86
N TYR A 365 17.55 -9.39 14.32
CA TYR A 365 16.20 -9.51 14.84
C TYR A 365 15.17 -9.53 13.71
N MET A 366 15.42 -8.79 12.63
CA MET A 366 14.60 -8.86 11.42
C MET A 366 14.57 -10.28 10.87
N TRP A 367 15.70 -10.99 10.85
CA TRP A 367 15.76 -12.40 10.45
C TRP A 367 14.92 -13.34 11.33
N ARG A 368 14.77 -13.03 12.63
CA ARG A 368 13.95 -13.84 13.55
C ARG A 368 12.45 -13.65 13.31
N ALA A 369 12.05 -12.44 12.90
CA ALA A 369 10.65 -12.08 12.70
C ALA A 369 10.17 -12.28 11.26
N LYS A 370 11.07 -12.20 10.26
CA LYS A 370 10.72 -12.34 8.84
C LYS A 370 10.15 -13.72 8.56
N GLN A 371 9.07 -13.76 7.78
CA GLN A 371 8.55 -15.04 7.31
C GLN A 371 9.56 -15.72 6.36
N PRO A 372 9.77 -17.05 6.48
CA PRO A 372 10.53 -17.78 5.48
C PRO A 372 9.77 -17.79 4.16
N TYR A 373 10.50 -17.87 3.04
CA TYR A 373 9.92 -18.00 1.70
C TYR A 373 9.01 -16.83 1.26
N ASN A 374 9.21 -15.63 1.82
CA ASN A 374 8.42 -14.43 1.55
C ASN A 374 8.51 -13.91 0.10
N VAL A 375 9.68 -14.05 -0.53
CA VAL A 375 9.88 -13.68 -1.94
C VAL A 375 9.67 -14.91 -2.82
N SER A 376 8.79 -14.78 -3.82
CA SER A 376 8.50 -15.89 -4.74
C SER A 376 9.74 -16.26 -5.59
N VAL A 377 9.81 -17.53 -6.01
CA VAL A 377 10.85 -18.02 -6.95
C VAL A 377 10.88 -17.17 -8.22
N ALA A 378 9.72 -16.81 -8.77
CA ALA A 378 9.62 -15.95 -9.94
C ALA A 378 10.19 -14.54 -9.68
N GLY A 379 9.90 -13.97 -8.51
CA GLY A 379 10.44 -12.68 -8.11
C GLY A 379 11.95 -12.70 -7.97
N GLU A 380 12.51 -13.70 -7.29
CA GLU A 380 13.96 -13.86 -7.12
C GLU A 380 14.67 -14.02 -8.48
N VAL A 381 14.17 -14.91 -9.35
CA VAL A 381 14.73 -15.12 -10.69
C VAL A 381 14.69 -13.84 -11.54
N ALA A 382 13.57 -13.11 -11.52
CA ALA A 382 13.44 -11.87 -12.26
C ALA A 382 14.38 -10.78 -11.74
N ALA A 383 14.54 -10.64 -10.42
CA ALA A 383 15.45 -9.68 -9.83
C ALA A 383 16.91 -9.99 -10.20
N LEU A 384 17.32 -11.26 -10.14
CA LEU A 384 18.65 -11.70 -10.56
C LEU A 384 18.92 -11.40 -12.04
N ALA A 385 17.96 -11.72 -12.91
CA ALA A 385 18.07 -11.43 -14.34
C ALA A 385 18.05 -9.93 -14.65
N ALA A 386 17.38 -9.12 -13.83
CA ALA A 386 17.44 -7.66 -13.98
C ALA A 386 18.82 -7.11 -13.62
N LEU A 387 19.40 -7.57 -12.50
CA LEU A 387 20.72 -7.12 -12.03
C LEU A 387 21.87 -7.53 -12.96
N SER A 388 21.73 -8.62 -13.73
CA SER A 388 22.77 -9.04 -14.68
C SER A 388 22.92 -8.08 -15.87
N ASN A 389 21.91 -7.23 -16.14
CA ASN A 389 21.94 -6.25 -17.21
C ASN A 389 21.89 -4.80 -16.66
N GLY A 390 22.93 -4.43 -15.90
CA GLY A 390 23.08 -3.08 -15.35
C GLY A 390 22.98 -1.98 -16.40
N LYS A 391 23.53 -2.22 -17.61
CA LYS A 391 23.47 -1.26 -18.72
C LYS A 391 22.03 -0.93 -19.15
N TYR A 392 21.17 -1.93 -19.32
CA TYR A 392 19.76 -1.68 -19.66
C TYR A 392 19.07 -0.84 -18.57
N LEU A 393 19.32 -1.17 -17.30
CA LEU A 393 18.74 -0.41 -16.18
C LEU A 393 19.18 1.06 -16.17
N GLU A 394 20.43 1.33 -16.53
CA GLU A 394 20.97 2.69 -16.67
C GLU A 394 20.38 3.43 -17.88
N ASP A 395 20.33 2.78 -19.04
CA ASP A 395 19.80 3.37 -20.27
C ASP A 395 18.31 3.75 -20.10
N VAL A 396 17.52 2.89 -19.46
CA VAL A 396 16.09 3.15 -19.16
C VAL A 396 15.92 4.21 -18.07
N ARG A 397 16.74 4.20 -17.01
CA ARG A 397 16.77 5.28 -16.02
C ARG A 397 17.00 6.62 -16.72
N ASP A 398 18.00 6.70 -17.58
CA ASP A 398 18.35 7.96 -18.27
C ASP A 398 17.25 8.42 -19.21
N ALA A 399 16.56 7.48 -19.88
CA ALA A 399 15.39 7.80 -20.69
C ALA A 399 14.26 8.38 -19.84
N LEU A 400 13.96 7.79 -18.68
CA LEU A 400 12.93 8.29 -17.76
C LEU A 400 13.29 9.65 -17.16
N VAL A 401 14.56 9.89 -16.81
CA VAL A 401 15.02 11.19 -16.30
C VAL A 401 14.89 12.26 -17.39
N ARG A 402 15.33 11.99 -18.63
CA ARG A 402 15.14 12.94 -19.75
C ARG A 402 13.66 13.24 -19.98
N GLU A 403 12.82 12.21 -19.94
CA GLU A 403 11.38 12.39 -20.15
C GLU A 403 10.70 13.13 -19.00
N ARG A 404 11.15 12.94 -17.75
CA ARG A 404 10.70 13.74 -16.60
C ARG A 404 10.99 15.23 -16.81
N GLU A 405 12.19 15.58 -17.27
CA GLU A 405 12.55 16.99 -17.53
C GLU A 405 11.72 17.58 -18.68
N ARG A 406 11.47 16.81 -19.74
CA ARG A 406 10.59 17.23 -20.84
C ARG A 406 9.16 17.44 -20.36
N LEU A 407 8.61 16.47 -19.62
CA LEU A 407 7.29 16.54 -19.02
C LEU A 407 7.15 17.77 -18.12
N PHE A 408 8.14 18.04 -17.26
CA PHE A 408 8.16 19.22 -16.40
C PHE A 408 8.10 20.53 -17.21
N GLY A 409 8.89 20.63 -18.29
CA GLY A 409 8.86 21.79 -19.19
C GLY A 409 7.49 22.01 -19.83
N LEU A 410 6.88 20.94 -20.35
CA LEU A 410 5.57 21.00 -21.02
C LEU A 410 4.43 21.32 -20.04
N LEU A 411 4.45 20.75 -18.82
CA LEU A 411 3.45 21.04 -17.80
C LEU A 411 3.48 22.50 -17.35
N LYS A 412 4.63 23.19 -17.42
CA LYS A 412 4.72 24.64 -17.16
C LYS A 412 4.00 25.49 -18.20
N GLU A 413 3.79 24.98 -19.40
CA GLU A 413 3.08 25.69 -20.47
C GLU A 413 1.56 25.62 -20.29
N VAL A 414 1.07 24.77 -19.39
CA VAL A 414 -0.37 24.61 -19.09
C VAL A 414 -0.79 25.69 -18.08
N PRO A 415 -1.70 26.63 -18.44
CA PRO A 415 -1.96 27.84 -17.64
C PRO A 415 -2.43 27.61 -16.20
N PHE A 416 -3.09 26.47 -15.95
CA PHE A 416 -3.67 26.13 -14.65
C PHE A 416 -2.84 25.07 -13.89
N LEU A 417 -1.63 24.74 -14.34
CA LEU A 417 -0.73 23.83 -13.65
C LEU A 417 0.52 24.57 -13.16
N ASN A 418 0.87 24.34 -11.89
CA ASN A 418 2.11 24.78 -11.30
C ASN A 418 2.93 23.53 -10.91
N PRO A 419 3.81 23.03 -11.80
CA PRO A 419 4.61 21.83 -11.56
C PRO A 419 5.82 22.11 -10.65
N TYR A 420 6.14 21.15 -9.79
CA TYR A 420 7.29 21.20 -8.88
C TYR A 420 8.48 20.40 -9.43
N PRO A 421 9.73 20.89 -9.27
CA PRO A 421 10.93 20.11 -9.62
C PRO A 421 10.97 18.78 -8.87
N SER A 422 11.49 17.75 -9.51
CA SER A 422 11.51 16.39 -8.96
C SER A 422 12.80 15.66 -9.30
N GLN A 423 13.26 14.84 -8.34
CA GLN A 423 14.41 13.97 -8.43
C GLN A 423 13.96 12.50 -8.46
N SER A 424 12.66 12.26 -8.68
CA SER A 424 12.01 10.95 -8.76
C SER A 424 11.64 10.58 -10.21
N ASN A 425 10.70 9.67 -10.44
CA ASN A 425 10.15 9.32 -11.76
C ASN A 425 8.73 9.89 -11.98
N PHE A 426 8.44 11.07 -11.43
CA PHE A 426 7.14 11.74 -11.54
C PHE A 426 7.28 13.25 -11.29
N ILE A 427 6.25 14.02 -11.59
CA ILE A 427 6.10 15.45 -11.31
C ILE A 427 4.82 15.67 -10.50
N LEU A 428 4.93 16.39 -9.38
CA LEU A 428 3.77 16.92 -8.65
C LEU A 428 3.36 18.26 -9.25
N CYS A 429 2.07 18.47 -9.43
CA CYS A 429 1.50 19.72 -9.94
C CYS A 429 0.40 20.20 -9.01
N GLU A 430 0.46 21.47 -8.62
CA GLU A 430 -0.68 22.17 -8.09
C GLU A 430 -1.60 22.59 -9.25
N VAL A 431 -2.90 22.33 -9.11
CA VAL A 431 -3.93 22.75 -10.04
C VAL A 431 -4.51 24.07 -9.54
N THR A 432 -4.34 25.12 -10.33
CA THR A 432 -4.63 26.51 -9.97
C THR A 432 -5.81 27.06 -10.78
N CYS A 433 -5.98 28.39 -10.79
CA CYS A 433 -6.98 29.09 -11.61
C CYS A 433 -8.44 28.63 -11.41
N GLY A 434 -8.78 28.11 -10.22
CA GLY A 434 -10.13 27.66 -9.88
C GLY A 434 -10.52 26.32 -10.51
N MET A 435 -9.58 25.61 -11.17
CA MET A 435 -9.81 24.26 -11.65
C MET A 435 -9.82 23.25 -10.51
N ASP A 436 -10.69 22.23 -10.63
CA ASP A 436 -10.79 21.16 -9.66
C ASP A 436 -9.85 20.01 -10.07
N ALA A 437 -8.84 19.74 -9.23
CA ALA A 437 -7.84 18.70 -9.46
C ALA A 437 -8.44 17.28 -9.57
N LYS A 438 -9.50 17.00 -8.81
CA LYS A 438 -10.21 15.70 -8.86
C LYS A 438 -10.96 15.59 -10.19
N LYS A 439 -11.65 16.65 -10.60
CA LYS A 439 -12.36 16.70 -11.89
C LYS A 439 -11.38 16.56 -13.06
N LEU A 440 -10.24 17.26 -13.03
CA LEU A 440 -9.19 17.13 -14.02
C LEU A 440 -8.72 15.67 -14.16
N LYS A 441 -8.46 15.00 -13.02
CA LYS A 441 -8.11 13.57 -13.02
C LYS A 441 -9.21 12.70 -13.62
N GLU A 442 -10.48 12.98 -13.32
CA GLU A 442 -11.62 12.20 -13.85
C GLU A 442 -11.82 12.41 -15.35
N ASP A 443 -11.66 13.65 -15.84
CA ASP A 443 -11.82 13.96 -17.25
C ASP A 443 -10.67 13.39 -18.09
N LEU A 444 -9.42 13.51 -17.63
CA LEU A 444 -8.27 12.83 -18.27
C LEU A 444 -8.46 11.31 -18.29
N ALA A 445 -9.03 10.73 -17.22
CA ALA A 445 -9.28 9.29 -17.19
C ALA A 445 -10.29 8.85 -18.26
N LYS A 446 -11.35 9.63 -18.52
CA LYS A 446 -12.29 9.35 -19.63
C LYS A 446 -11.58 9.40 -21.00
N MET A 447 -10.54 10.20 -21.11
CA MET A 447 -9.71 10.34 -22.32
C MET A 447 -8.64 9.23 -22.43
N GLY A 448 -8.52 8.36 -21.42
CA GLY A 448 -7.58 7.23 -21.41
C GLY A 448 -6.25 7.54 -20.70
N VAL A 449 -6.09 8.72 -20.09
CA VAL A 449 -4.87 9.12 -19.39
C VAL A 449 -5.08 9.09 -17.88
N MET A 450 -4.39 8.19 -17.18
CA MET A 450 -4.49 8.03 -15.73
C MET A 450 -3.42 8.86 -15.04
N ILE A 451 -3.84 9.81 -14.21
CA ILE A 451 -2.96 10.56 -13.29
C ILE A 451 -3.40 10.36 -11.85
N ARG A 452 -2.51 10.68 -10.90
CA ARG A 452 -2.80 10.55 -9.46
C ARG A 452 -3.38 11.85 -8.93
N HIS A 453 -4.44 11.76 -8.13
CA HIS A 453 -5.00 12.85 -7.33
C HIS A 453 -4.87 12.50 -5.84
N TYR A 454 -4.64 13.51 -5.00
CA TYR A 454 -4.56 13.36 -3.55
C TYR A 454 -5.73 14.05 -2.86
N ASN A 455 -6.32 13.38 -1.88
CA ASN A 455 -7.43 13.91 -1.07
C ASN A 455 -6.99 14.23 0.37
N SER A 456 -5.69 14.45 0.59
CA SER A 456 -5.14 14.81 1.90
C SER A 456 -5.12 16.33 2.07
N LYS A 457 -5.20 16.78 3.33
CA LYS A 457 -5.20 18.21 3.68
C LYS A 457 -3.99 18.95 3.09
N GLU A 458 -2.82 18.33 3.10
CA GLU A 458 -1.55 18.91 2.65
C GLU A 458 -1.41 18.97 1.12
N LEU A 459 -2.27 18.26 0.36
CA LEU A 459 -2.18 18.14 -1.10
C LEU A 459 -3.54 18.41 -1.76
N GLN A 460 -4.40 19.17 -1.09
CA GLN A 460 -5.66 19.58 -1.69
C GLN A 460 -5.38 20.45 -2.92
N GLY A 461 -5.97 20.08 -4.06
CA GLY A 461 -5.73 20.77 -5.33
C GLY A 461 -4.50 20.28 -6.08
N PHE A 462 -3.86 19.18 -5.68
CA PHE A 462 -2.69 18.64 -6.38
C PHE A 462 -3.02 17.38 -7.18
N VAL A 463 -2.30 17.22 -8.28
CA VAL A 463 -2.18 15.98 -9.04
C VAL A 463 -0.70 15.61 -9.20
N ARG A 464 -0.41 14.31 -9.37
CA ARG A 464 0.93 13.83 -9.71
C ARG A 464 0.87 13.02 -10.99
N VAL A 465 1.84 13.27 -11.86
CA VAL A 465 1.99 12.63 -13.16
C VAL A 465 3.32 11.87 -13.17
N SER A 466 3.27 10.56 -13.43
CA SER A 466 4.48 9.75 -13.60
C SER A 466 5.19 10.11 -14.90
N ALA A 467 6.52 10.01 -14.93
CA ALA A 467 7.29 10.09 -16.17
C ALA A 467 7.05 8.80 -16.98
N GLY A 468 6.55 8.97 -18.19
CA GLY A 468 6.18 7.87 -19.08
C GLY A 468 7.24 7.58 -20.15
N LYS A 469 6.78 7.06 -21.29
CA LYS A 469 7.50 7.17 -22.57
C LYS A 469 7.16 8.50 -23.24
N PRO A 470 7.93 8.98 -24.23
CA PRO A 470 7.63 10.23 -24.94
C PRO A 470 6.18 10.28 -25.45
N GLU A 471 5.69 9.20 -26.05
CA GLU A 471 4.32 9.10 -26.56
C GLU A 471 3.24 9.21 -25.46
N HIS A 472 3.56 8.86 -24.20
CA HIS A 472 2.63 9.00 -23.09
C HIS A 472 2.48 10.47 -22.66
N THR A 473 3.59 11.20 -22.63
CA THR A 473 3.59 12.64 -22.35
C THR A 473 2.87 13.38 -23.48
N ASP A 474 3.12 13.00 -24.74
CA ASP A 474 2.43 13.61 -25.89
C ASP A 474 0.91 13.42 -25.78
N ALA A 475 0.47 12.19 -25.47
CA ALA A 475 -0.95 11.89 -25.23
C ALA A 475 -1.55 12.71 -24.07
N LEU A 476 -0.82 12.86 -22.96
CA LEU A 476 -1.25 13.71 -21.84
C LEU A 476 -1.41 15.17 -22.28
N MET A 477 -0.41 15.72 -22.97
CA MET A 477 -0.44 17.12 -23.40
C MET A 477 -1.56 17.38 -24.41
N ASP A 478 -1.82 16.45 -25.33
CA ASP A 478 -2.95 16.56 -26.25
C ASP A 478 -4.31 16.51 -25.54
N CYS A 479 -4.41 15.77 -24.43
CA CYS A 479 -5.61 15.82 -23.59
C CYS A 479 -5.73 17.16 -22.84
N LEU A 480 -4.63 17.68 -22.30
CA LEU A 480 -4.62 18.91 -21.50
C LEU A 480 -5.01 20.15 -22.32
N LYS A 481 -4.64 20.22 -23.61
CA LYS A 481 -5.03 21.30 -24.54
C LYS A 481 -6.55 21.49 -24.68
N GLN A 482 -7.38 20.51 -24.29
CA GLN A 482 -8.83 20.66 -24.36
C GLN A 482 -9.41 21.54 -23.24
N PHE A 483 -8.59 21.90 -22.24
CA PHE A 483 -9.02 22.66 -21.08
C PHE A 483 -8.55 24.12 -21.08
N TYR A 484 -7.79 24.57 -22.10
CA TYR A 484 -7.30 25.96 -22.19
C TYR A 484 -7.16 26.47 -23.63
#